data_AF-A0A838G146-F1
#
_entry.id   AF-A0A838G146-F1
#
_cell.length_a   1.000
_cell.length_b   1.000
_cell.length_c   1.000
_cell.angle_alpha   90.00
_cell.angle_beta   90.00
_cell.angle_gamma   90.00
#
_symmetry.space_group_name_H-M   'P 1'
#
loop_
_entity.id
_entity.type
_entity.pdbx_description
1 polymer ?
#
loop_
_entity_poly.entity_id
_entity_poly.type
_entity_poly.pdbx_seq_one_letter_code
_entity_poly.pdbx_strand_id
1 'polypeptide(L)'
;MTERPNLGATAAPVGGYSDDYTHAGSHVGQARDPSDVSVGQLMGDISRDLSTLMRQELELAKAELKQEAAKAAQGAGMLGGAGLAGYFLVLFLSLALAWALSAPVGDGWAHLIVGVLWGLVAATLFLLGRKRLQQVNPKPEQTVETVSEIPSALKPNA
;
A
#
# COMPACT_ATOMS: atom_id res chain seq x y z
N MET A 1 -7.73 48.23 -28.31
CA MET A 1 -9.04 47.72 -28.75
C MET A 1 -9.56 46.83 -27.65
N THR A 2 -10.43 47.40 -26.83
CA THR A 2 -11.01 46.87 -25.59
C THR A 2 -12.34 46.22 -25.92
N GLU A 3 -12.54 44.94 -25.57
CA GLU A 3 -13.88 44.41 -25.36
C GLU A 3 -13.90 43.43 -24.19
N ARG A 4 -14.60 43.83 -23.12
CA ARG A 4 -15.07 42.97 -22.04
C ARG A 4 -16.54 42.62 -22.36
N PRO A 5 -16.97 41.35 -22.28
CA PRO A 5 -18.39 41.04 -22.42
C PRO A 5 -19.13 41.20 -21.07
N ASN A 6 -19.95 42.26 -21.03
CA ASN A 6 -21.32 42.35 -20.53
C ASN A 6 -21.72 41.59 -19.24
N LEU A 7 -21.83 42.34 -18.14
CA LEU A 7 -22.56 41.97 -16.92
C LEU A 7 -24.06 42.15 -17.17
N GLY A 8 -24.74 41.07 -17.56
CA GLY A 8 -26.19 40.98 -17.57
C GLY A 8 -26.74 40.86 -16.15
N ALA A 9 -26.91 41.98 -15.47
CA ALA A 9 -27.66 42.07 -14.22
C ALA A 9 -29.16 41.99 -14.53
N THR A 10 -29.75 40.81 -14.43
CA THR A 10 -31.20 40.63 -14.35
C THR A 10 -31.62 40.61 -12.88
N ALA A 11 -32.12 41.76 -12.42
CA ALA A 11 -32.84 41.87 -11.16
C ALA A 11 -34.21 41.17 -11.30
N ALA A 12 -34.34 39.99 -10.67
CA ALA A 12 -35.60 39.29 -10.51
C ALA A 12 -36.33 39.77 -9.23
N PRO A 13 -37.67 39.79 -9.21
CA PRO A 13 -38.45 40.45 -8.17
C PRO A 13 -38.35 39.72 -6.83
N VAL A 14 -38.26 40.52 -5.76
CA VAL A 14 -38.44 40.09 -4.37
C VAL A 14 -39.90 39.68 -4.19
N GLY A 15 -40.20 38.44 -4.57
CA GLY A 15 -41.46 37.76 -4.33
C GLY A 15 -41.48 37.21 -2.90
N GLY A 16 -42.59 37.47 -2.21
CA GLY A 16 -42.73 37.35 -0.77
C GLY A 16 -42.22 36.04 -0.18
N TYR A 17 -41.48 36.20 0.90
CA TYR A 17 -41.23 35.15 1.88
C TYR A 17 -42.56 34.88 2.57
N SER A 18 -43.41 34.07 1.94
CA SER A 18 -44.60 33.53 2.59
C SER A 18 -44.12 32.59 3.68
N ASP A 19 -44.26 33.04 4.91
CA ASP A 19 -44.17 32.25 6.12
C ASP A 19 -45.08 31.02 5.97
N ASP A 20 -44.48 29.88 5.66
CA ASP A 20 -45.12 28.58 5.83
C ASP A 20 -44.20 27.67 6.64
N TYR A 21 -43.99 28.08 7.88
CA TYR A 21 -43.46 27.23 8.95
C TYR A 21 -44.61 26.45 9.63
N THR A 22 -45.65 26.09 8.88
CA THR A 22 -46.75 25.25 9.38
C THR A 22 -46.49 23.78 9.11
N HIS A 23 -45.27 23.31 9.38
CA HIS A 23 -45.10 21.94 9.85
C HIS A 23 -45.20 21.93 11.37
N ALA A 24 -46.44 22.13 11.82
CA ALA A 24 -46.94 21.61 13.07
C ALA A 24 -46.84 20.07 13.02
N GLY A 25 -45.65 19.58 13.31
CA GLY A 25 -45.29 18.17 13.40
C GLY A 25 -44.31 18.05 14.55
N SER A 26 -44.87 18.01 15.75
CA SER A 26 -44.24 17.73 17.03
C SER A 26 -43.11 16.69 16.97
N HIS A 27 -41.88 17.17 16.80
CA HIS A 27 -40.67 16.58 17.36
C HIS A 27 -40.11 17.56 18.39
N VAL A 28 -40.98 18.01 19.30
CA VAL A 28 -40.52 18.40 20.62
C VAL A 28 -40.02 17.10 21.24
N GLY A 29 -38.75 16.79 20.96
CA GLY A 29 -38.00 15.84 21.76
C GLY A 29 -38.20 16.29 23.19
N GLN A 30 -38.99 15.51 23.91
CA GLN A 30 -39.15 15.52 25.34
C GLN A 30 -37.84 16.05 25.94
N ALA A 31 -37.87 17.25 26.52
CA ALA A 31 -36.83 17.66 27.44
C ALA A 31 -36.89 16.62 28.56
N ARG A 32 -36.11 15.54 28.41
CA ARG A 32 -35.92 14.56 29.46
C ARG A 32 -35.41 15.37 30.63
N ASP A 33 -36.15 15.34 31.71
CA ASP A 33 -35.70 15.91 32.97
C ASP A 33 -34.27 15.39 33.22
N PRO A 34 -33.24 16.25 33.36
CA PRO A 34 -31.88 15.78 33.62
C PRO A 34 -31.79 14.91 34.89
N SER A 35 -32.82 14.94 35.75
CA SER A 35 -33.03 14.01 36.87
C SER A 35 -33.24 12.55 36.48
N ASP A 36 -33.73 12.27 35.26
CA ASP A 36 -34.17 10.93 34.82
C ASP A 36 -33.12 10.18 33.98
N VAL A 37 -32.02 10.84 33.60
CA VAL A 37 -30.93 10.17 32.87
C VAL A 37 -30.02 9.47 33.87
N SER A 38 -30.20 8.17 34.02
CA SER A 38 -29.37 7.40 34.95
C SER A 38 -27.88 7.39 34.52
N VAL A 39 -26.97 7.38 35.49
CA VAL A 39 -25.51 7.24 35.27
C VAL A 39 -25.18 6.01 34.41
N GLY A 40 -25.98 4.94 34.53
CA GLY A 40 -25.85 3.74 33.70
C GLY A 40 -26.13 3.98 32.21
N GLN A 41 -27.03 4.92 31.89
CA GLN A 41 -27.35 5.28 30.51
C GLN A 41 -26.25 6.13 29.88
N LEU A 42 -25.69 7.12 30.61
CA LEU A 42 -24.53 7.88 30.12
C LEU A 42 -23.30 7.00 29.89
N MET A 43 -23.01 6.04 30.77
CA MET A 43 -21.89 5.12 30.56
C MET A 43 -22.12 4.17 29.38
N GLY A 44 -23.37 3.77 29.14
CA GLY A 44 -23.75 2.99 27.95
C GLY A 44 -23.52 3.77 26.65
N ASP A 45 -23.88 5.05 26.63
CA ASP A 45 -23.70 5.93 25.48
C ASP A 45 -22.21 6.20 25.20
N ILE A 46 -21.41 6.53 26.22
CA ILE A 46 -19.94 6.71 26.08
C ILE A 46 -19.26 5.44 25.58
N SER A 47 -19.63 4.27 26.12
CA SER A 47 -19.06 2.99 25.67
C SER A 47 -19.41 2.69 24.22
N ARG A 48 -20.60 3.09 23.76
CA ARG A 48 -21.05 2.93 22.38
C ARG A 48 -20.35 3.89 21.43
N ASP A 49 -20.12 5.12 21.85
CA ASP A 49 -19.38 6.12 21.08
C ASP A 49 -17.91 5.72 20.92
N LEU A 50 -17.25 5.26 22.01
CA LEU A 50 -15.88 4.76 21.94
C LEU A 50 -15.77 3.51 21.04
N SER A 51 -16.75 2.60 21.11
CA SER A 51 -16.82 1.45 20.22
C SER A 51 -16.99 1.86 18.76
N THR A 52 -17.69 2.96 18.50
CA THR A 52 -17.89 3.50 17.16
C THR A 52 -16.61 4.14 16.62
N LEU A 53 -15.89 4.92 17.43
CA LEU A 53 -14.58 5.48 17.07
C LEU A 53 -13.55 4.39 16.78
N MET A 54 -13.46 3.37 17.63
CA MET A 54 -12.55 2.23 17.42
C MET A 54 -12.84 1.49 16.11
N ARG A 55 -14.11 1.32 15.75
CA ARG A 55 -14.49 0.72 14.46
C ARG A 55 -14.11 1.62 13.29
N GLN A 56 -14.28 2.93 13.41
CA GLN A 56 -13.90 3.89 12.37
C GLN A 56 -12.38 3.92 12.14
N GLU A 57 -11.59 3.98 13.21
CA GLU A 57 -10.13 3.91 13.15
C GLU A 57 -9.66 2.60 12.48
N LEU A 58 -10.29 1.47 12.83
CA LEU A 58 -10.02 0.18 12.19
C LEU A 58 -10.42 0.17 10.71
N GLU A 59 -11.54 0.78 10.33
CA GLU A 59 -11.98 0.88 8.94
C GLU A 59 -11.06 1.78 8.13
N LEU A 60 -10.60 2.90 8.70
CA LEU A 60 -9.63 3.79 8.09
C LEU A 60 -8.27 3.08 7.92
N ALA A 61 -7.75 2.46 8.97
CA ALA A 61 -6.51 1.70 8.93
C ALA A 61 -6.58 0.56 7.90
N LYS A 62 -7.73 -0.13 7.79
CA LYS A 62 -7.95 -1.14 6.73
C LYS A 62 -7.94 -0.51 5.34
N ALA A 63 -8.57 0.64 5.16
CA ALA A 63 -8.59 1.34 3.87
C ALA A 63 -7.18 1.79 3.45
N GLU A 64 -6.43 2.39 4.37
CA GLU A 64 -5.04 2.81 4.14
C GLU A 64 -4.14 1.60 3.84
N LEU A 65 -4.25 0.53 4.62
CA LEU A 65 -3.47 -0.69 4.41
C LEU A 65 -3.80 -1.35 3.07
N LYS A 66 -5.07 -1.31 2.63
CA LYS A 66 -5.46 -1.77 1.28
C LYS A 66 -4.87 -0.89 0.19
N GLN A 67 -4.84 0.42 0.38
CA GLN A 67 -4.27 1.36 -0.58
C GLN A 67 -2.75 1.18 -0.70
N GLU A 68 -2.05 1.04 0.43
CA GLU A 68 -0.61 0.74 0.46
C GLU A 68 -0.29 -0.63 -0.14
N ALA A 69 -1.09 -1.66 0.18
CA ALA A 69 -0.94 -2.98 -0.45
C ALA A 69 -1.12 -2.93 -1.96
N ALA A 70 -2.07 -2.13 -2.47
CA ALA A 70 -2.27 -1.97 -3.92
C ALA A 70 -1.07 -1.29 -4.60
N LYS A 71 -0.52 -0.23 -3.98
CA LYS A 71 0.71 0.43 -4.47
C LYS A 71 1.89 -0.54 -4.48
N ALA A 72 2.08 -1.29 -3.40
CA ALA A 72 3.13 -2.31 -3.32
C ALA A 72 2.95 -3.41 -4.37
N ALA A 73 1.73 -3.89 -4.58
CA ALA A 73 1.41 -4.89 -5.61
C ALA A 73 1.68 -4.36 -7.02
N GLN A 74 1.32 -3.11 -7.31
CA GLN A 74 1.63 -2.47 -8.59
C GLN A 74 3.15 -2.35 -8.79
N GLY A 75 3.89 -1.89 -7.77
CA GLY A 75 5.34 -1.79 -7.82
C GLY A 75 6.01 -3.15 -8.03
N ALA A 76 5.59 -4.17 -7.29
CA ALA A 76 6.06 -5.54 -7.46
C ALA A 76 5.74 -6.08 -8.85
N GLY A 77 4.54 -5.81 -9.39
CA GLY A 77 4.14 -6.18 -10.74
C GLY A 77 4.99 -5.50 -11.81
N MET A 78 5.27 -4.20 -11.67
CA MET A 78 6.17 -3.45 -12.57
C MET A 78 7.60 -3.99 -12.52
N LEU A 79 8.15 -4.25 -11.33
CA LEU A 79 9.49 -4.82 -11.19
C LEU A 79 9.56 -6.25 -11.73
N GLY A 80 8.54 -7.07 -11.50
CA GLY A 80 8.44 -8.41 -12.08
C GLY A 80 8.38 -8.36 -13.61
N GLY A 81 7.54 -7.49 -14.17
CA GLY A 81 7.43 -7.26 -15.61
C GLY A 81 8.74 -6.74 -16.22
N ALA A 82 9.41 -5.79 -15.56
CA ALA A 82 10.71 -5.27 -15.99
C ALA A 82 11.80 -6.36 -15.95
N GLY A 83 11.79 -7.23 -14.93
CA GLY A 83 12.68 -8.38 -14.85
C GLY A 83 12.48 -9.35 -16.03
N LEU A 84 11.22 -9.68 -16.35
CA LEU A 84 10.89 -10.55 -17.48
C LEU A 84 11.25 -9.91 -18.83
N ALA A 85 10.91 -8.64 -19.02
CA ALA A 85 11.27 -7.89 -20.23
C ALA A 85 12.79 -7.77 -20.40
N GLY A 86 13.51 -7.50 -19.31
CA GLY A 86 14.97 -7.48 -19.28
C GLY A 86 15.58 -8.84 -19.63
N TYR A 87 15.01 -9.93 -19.14
CA TYR A 87 15.43 -11.30 -19.50
C TYR A 87 15.29 -11.55 -21.01
N PHE A 88 14.14 -11.22 -21.61
CA PHE A 88 13.95 -11.35 -23.05
C PHE A 88 14.85 -10.43 -23.87
N LEU A 89 15.06 -9.19 -23.43
CA LEU A 89 15.98 -8.25 -24.07
C LEU A 89 17.38 -8.84 -24.16
N VAL A 90 17.89 -9.35 -23.04
CA VAL A 90 19.21 -9.99 -22.95
C VAL A 90 19.30 -11.23 -23.83
N LEU A 91 18.23 -12.05 -23.89
CA LEU A 91 18.14 -13.21 -24.77
C LEU A 91 18.22 -12.80 -26.25
N PHE A 92 17.43 -11.81 -26.67
CA PHE A 92 17.45 -11.33 -28.06
C PHE A 92 18.77 -10.65 -28.42
N LEU A 93 19.36 -9.89 -27.51
CA LEU A 93 20.71 -9.32 -27.71
C LEU A 93 21.76 -10.42 -27.86
N SER A 94 21.64 -11.53 -27.15
CA SER A 94 22.57 -12.67 -27.29
C SER A 94 22.45 -13.33 -28.66
N LEU A 95 21.23 -13.52 -29.16
CA LEU A 95 20.99 -14.03 -30.51
C LEU A 95 21.49 -13.06 -31.58
N ALA A 96 21.21 -11.77 -31.42
CA ALA A 96 21.68 -10.73 -32.32
C ALA A 96 23.21 -10.65 -32.35
N LEU A 97 23.87 -10.80 -31.20
CA LEU A 97 25.33 -10.82 -31.11
C LEU A 97 25.92 -12.07 -31.79
N ALA A 98 25.33 -13.25 -31.56
CA ALA A 98 25.75 -14.48 -32.23
C ALA A 98 25.59 -14.36 -33.74
N TRP A 99 24.48 -13.80 -34.22
CA TRP A 99 24.23 -13.56 -35.64
C TRP A 99 25.21 -12.53 -36.23
N ALA A 100 25.47 -11.42 -35.54
CA ALA A 100 26.41 -10.40 -35.98
C ALA A 100 27.86 -10.91 -36.08
N LEU A 101 28.26 -11.83 -35.18
CA LEU A 101 29.59 -12.47 -35.19
C LEU A 101 29.68 -13.63 -36.19
N SER A 102 28.55 -14.13 -36.69
CA SER A 102 28.51 -15.34 -37.51
C SER A 102 29.18 -15.14 -38.87
N ALA A 103 29.05 -13.96 -39.49
CA ALA A 103 29.69 -13.64 -40.76
C ALA A 103 31.24 -13.62 -40.69
N PRO A 104 31.90 -12.90 -39.74
CA PRO A 104 33.36 -12.87 -39.69
C PRO A 104 34.03 -14.09 -39.03
N VAL A 105 33.33 -14.81 -38.13
CA VAL A 105 33.95 -15.88 -37.30
C VAL A 105 33.41 -17.28 -37.63
N GLY A 106 32.27 -17.36 -38.32
CA GLY A 106 31.56 -18.61 -38.61
C GLY A 106 30.54 -18.97 -37.52
N ASP A 107 29.43 -19.58 -37.95
CA ASP A 107 28.25 -19.78 -37.10
C ASP A 107 28.53 -20.54 -35.80
N GLY A 108 29.31 -21.64 -35.86
CA GLY A 108 29.62 -22.43 -34.67
C GLY A 108 30.46 -21.67 -33.63
N TRP A 109 31.46 -20.92 -34.08
CA TRP A 109 32.36 -20.17 -33.21
C TRP A 109 31.68 -18.94 -32.60
N ALA A 110 30.79 -18.28 -33.35
CA ALA A 110 30.01 -17.16 -32.84
C ALA A 110 29.17 -17.55 -31.62
N HIS A 111 28.45 -18.68 -31.69
CA HIS A 111 27.66 -19.18 -30.57
C HIS A 111 28.53 -19.61 -29.38
N LEU A 112 29.69 -20.22 -29.64
CA LEU A 112 30.65 -20.56 -28.58
C LEU A 112 31.18 -19.32 -27.84
N ILE A 113 31.52 -18.25 -28.56
CA ILE A 113 31.99 -17.00 -27.94
C ILE A 113 30.91 -16.41 -27.04
N VAL A 114 29.66 -16.33 -27.52
CA VAL A 114 28.53 -15.85 -26.71
C VAL A 114 28.27 -16.76 -25.50
N GLY A 115 28.39 -18.08 -25.68
CA GLY A 115 28.29 -19.05 -24.59
C GLY A 115 29.37 -18.88 -23.51
N VAL A 116 30.63 -18.65 -23.91
CA VAL A 116 31.73 -18.36 -22.98
C VAL A 116 31.49 -17.05 -22.25
N LEU A 117 31.01 -16.01 -22.93
CA LEU A 117 30.63 -14.74 -22.31
C LEU A 117 29.59 -14.95 -21.20
N TRP A 118 28.52 -15.70 -21.48
CA TRP A 118 27.52 -16.05 -20.48
C TRP A 118 28.07 -16.94 -19.36
N GLY A 119 28.98 -17.85 -19.67
CA GLY A 119 29.69 -18.66 -18.68
C GLY A 119 30.46 -17.80 -17.67
N LEU A 120 31.15 -16.75 -18.13
CA LEU A 120 31.86 -15.80 -17.27
C LEU A 120 30.90 -14.99 -16.39
N VAL A 121 29.78 -14.52 -16.96
CA VAL A 121 28.74 -13.81 -16.21
C VAL A 121 28.16 -14.72 -15.12
N ALA A 122 27.79 -15.96 -15.47
CA ALA A 122 27.24 -16.94 -14.54
C ALA A 122 28.23 -17.31 -13.43
N ALA A 123 29.50 -17.56 -13.76
CA ALA A 123 30.55 -17.84 -12.79
C ALA A 123 30.72 -16.68 -11.79
N THR A 124 30.74 -15.44 -12.29
CA THR A 124 30.86 -14.24 -11.44
C THR A 124 29.66 -14.10 -10.51
N LEU A 125 28.44 -14.19 -11.03
CA LEU A 125 27.22 -14.12 -10.23
C LEU A 125 27.15 -15.23 -9.17
N PHE A 126 27.52 -16.46 -9.53
CA PHE A 126 27.58 -17.58 -8.60
C PHE A 126 28.56 -17.32 -7.45
N LEU A 127 29.78 -16.86 -7.77
CA LEU A 127 30.79 -16.58 -6.75
C LEU A 127 30.37 -15.43 -5.83
N LEU A 128 29.79 -14.35 -6.37
CA LEU A 128 29.30 -13.22 -5.57
C LEU A 128 28.10 -13.63 -4.71
N GLY A 129 27.13 -14.34 -5.29
CA GLY A 129 25.95 -14.84 -4.58
C GLY A 129 26.32 -15.78 -3.45
N ARG A 130 27.24 -16.73 -3.72
CA ARG A 130 27.77 -17.64 -2.71
C ARG A 130 28.45 -16.89 -1.56
N LYS A 131 29.29 -15.89 -1.85
CA LYS A 131 29.94 -15.06 -0.82
C LYS A 131 28.92 -14.32 0.04
N ARG A 132 27.89 -13.72 -0.58
CA ARG A 132 26.83 -13.01 0.14
C ARG A 132 26.03 -13.95 1.04
N LEU A 133 25.65 -15.13 0.54
CA LEU A 133 24.93 -16.13 1.34
C LEU A 133 25.76 -16.63 2.52
N GLN A 134 27.07 -16.80 2.35
CA GLN A 134 27.97 -17.17 3.45
C GLN A 134 28.09 -16.12 4.55
N GLN A 135 27.75 -14.85 4.27
CA GLN A 135 27.75 -13.76 5.24
C GLN A 135 26.41 -13.58 5.95
N VAL A 136 25.36 -14.28 5.52
CA VAL A 136 24.06 -14.24 6.19
C VAL A 136 24.16 -15.08 7.46
N ASN A 137 24.16 -14.44 8.63
CA ASN A 137 23.99 -15.12 9.91
C ASN A 137 22.50 -15.41 10.15
N PRO A 138 22.06 -16.69 10.16
CA PRO A 138 20.65 -17.04 10.33
C PRO A 138 20.16 -16.89 11.78
N LYS A 139 21.08 -16.69 12.75
CA LYS A 139 20.70 -16.39 14.13
C LYS A 139 20.60 -14.87 14.31
N PRO A 140 19.42 -14.33 14.67
CA PRO A 140 19.33 -12.95 15.12
C PRO A 140 19.99 -12.83 16.49
N GLU A 141 21.28 -12.47 16.53
CA GLU A 141 22.07 -12.42 17.77
C GLU A 141 21.42 -11.53 18.85
N GLN A 142 20.69 -10.48 18.44
CA GLN A 142 20.04 -9.55 19.35
C GLN A 142 18.63 -9.98 19.84
N THR A 143 18.01 -10.99 19.24
CA THR A 143 16.64 -11.42 19.60
C THR A 143 16.65 -12.67 20.48
N VAL A 144 17.71 -13.48 20.42
CA VAL A 144 17.78 -14.72 21.21
C VAL A 144 18.07 -14.43 22.69
N GLU A 145 18.81 -13.36 23.02
CA GLU A 145 19.05 -12.95 24.42
C GLU A 145 17.76 -12.46 25.11
N THR A 146 16.96 -11.61 24.45
CA THR A 146 15.74 -11.04 25.05
C THR A 146 14.63 -12.08 25.29
N VAL A 147 14.56 -13.14 24.47
CA VAL A 147 13.54 -14.19 24.61
C VAL A 147 13.95 -15.26 25.62
N SER A 148 15.26 -15.45 25.86
CA SER A 148 15.77 -16.41 26.86
C SER A 148 15.79 -15.83 28.29
N GLU A 149 15.67 -14.50 28.45
CA GLU A 149 15.49 -13.80 29.73
C GLU A 149 14.04 -13.66 30.21
N ILE A 150 13.09 -14.44 29.68
CA ILE A 150 11.75 -14.59 30.31
C ILE A 150 11.69 -15.92 31.10
N PRO A 151 12.39 -16.07 32.25
CA PRO A 151 12.23 -17.22 33.10
C PRO A 151 10.96 -17.09 33.96
N SER A 152 10.08 -18.08 33.81
CA SER A 152 9.22 -18.63 34.88
C SER A 152 8.12 -17.79 35.54
N ALA A 153 7.89 -16.52 35.16
CA ALA A 153 6.74 -15.75 35.67
C ALA A 153 5.36 -16.29 35.20
N LEU A 154 5.34 -17.23 34.25
CA LEU A 154 4.16 -17.98 33.81
C LEU A 154 4.21 -19.44 34.30
N LYS A 155 4.52 -19.66 35.58
CA LYS A 155 4.10 -20.88 36.27
C LYS A 155 2.85 -20.53 37.09
N PRO A 156 1.63 -20.85 36.62
CA PRO A 156 0.46 -20.84 37.47
C PRO A 156 0.67 -21.91 38.53
N ASN A 157 0.74 -21.50 39.79
CA ASN A 157 0.80 -22.39 40.93
C ASN A 157 -0.53 -23.16 40.95
N ALA A 158 -0.46 -24.49 40.76
CA ALA A 158 -1.56 -25.41 41.03
C ALA A 158 -1.62 -25.73 42.53
#